data_AF-A0A8B2NQ56-F1
#
_entry.id   AF-A0A8B2NQ56-F1
#
_cell.length_a   1.000
_cell.length_b   1.000
_cell.length_c   1.000
_cell.angle_alpha   90.00
_cell.angle_beta   90.00
_cell.angle_gamma   90.00
#
_symmetry.space_group_name_H-M   'P 1'
#
loop_
_entity.id
_entity.type
_entity.pdbx_description
1 polymer ?
#
loop_
_entity_poly.entity_id
_entity_poly.type
_entity_poly.pdbx_seq_one_letter_code
_entity_poly.pdbx_strand_id
1 'polypeptide(L)'
;MSGMAERMLSDGTPVRWVPSPNHDPREGVAGGPDMVVIHYTDMLSADGAVARLCDPVARVSAHYLITAGGDVVQMVEEDRRAWHAGISAWFGVRDNNARSIGIELDSPGHRPDAPEFPGVQIDALLVLLGDIRSRWAVPPWNVVAHSDIAPFRKIDPGERFPWGRLAAAGHVLSVAPPPVQPAPGDVLPAVRVALAECGYVFDPDTDPVPVIDAFHRRHLPDRVGAPADARTLAAALALAEAVRNAMAATRREAVDKLASNDAAPPVAAGKTG
;
A
#
# COMPACT_ATOMS: atom_id res chain seq x y z
N MET A 1 17.47 -28.08 17.52
CA MET A 1 16.29 -27.20 17.45
C MET A 1 16.74 -25.82 17.87
N SER A 2 17.17 -25.00 16.92
CA SER A 2 17.53 -23.60 17.19
C SER A 2 16.22 -22.84 17.36
N GLY A 3 15.99 -22.30 18.57
CA GLY A 3 14.81 -21.50 18.85
C GLY A 3 14.86 -20.25 17.99
N MET A 4 13.98 -20.17 16.98
CA MET A 4 13.73 -18.91 16.31
C MET A 4 13.20 -17.95 17.39
N ALA A 5 13.90 -16.84 17.60
CA ALA A 5 13.39 -15.78 18.45
C ALA A 5 11.97 -15.44 17.98
N GLU A 6 11.05 -15.33 18.93
CA GLU A 6 9.67 -14.95 18.64
C GLU A 6 9.70 -13.58 17.94
N ARG A 7 9.22 -13.53 16.69
CA ARG A 7 9.20 -12.27 15.94
C ARG A 7 8.16 -11.38 16.59
N MET A 8 8.53 -10.14 16.89
CA MET A 8 7.69 -9.18 17.60
C MET A 8 7.62 -7.90 16.76
N LEU A 9 6.48 -7.23 16.79
CA LEU A 9 6.39 -5.84 16.35
C LEU A 9 7.05 -4.91 17.38
N SER A 10 7.30 -3.66 16.99
CA SER A 10 7.94 -2.66 17.87
C SER A 10 7.18 -2.35 19.16
N ASP A 11 5.88 -2.63 19.22
CA ASP A 11 5.06 -2.47 20.42
C ASP A 11 5.02 -3.73 21.31
N GLY A 12 5.73 -4.79 20.93
CA GLY A 12 5.74 -6.07 21.62
C GLY A 12 4.63 -7.03 21.20
N THR A 13 3.83 -6.70 20.17
CA THR A 13 2.85 -7.64 19.61
C THR A 13 3.57 -8.85 18.99
N PRO A 14 3.27 -10.09 19.42
CA PRO A 14 3.89 -11.27 18.83
C PRO A 14 3.40 -11.50 17.40
N VAL A 15 4.31 -11.91 16.53
CA VAL A 15 4.04 -12.25 15.13
C VAL A 15 4.16 -13.76 14.97
N ARG A 16 3.03 -14.41 14.70
CA ARG A 16 2.97 -15.85 14.48
C ARG A 16 3.48 -16.20 13.08
N TRP A 17 4.47 -17.08 12.99
CA TRP A 17 4.97 -17.59 11.71
C TRP A 17 4.16 -18.79 11.21
N VAL A 18 3.59 -18.69 10.00
CA VAL A 18 2.86 -19.77 9.32
C VAL A 18 3.27 -19.77 7.83
N PRO A 19 4.34 -20.48 7.44
CA PRO A 19 4.93 -20.31 6.12
C PRO A 19 3.98 -20.72 5.00
N SER A 20 3.85 -19.86 3.98
CA SER A 20 3.20 -20.19 2.72
C SER A 20 4.24 -20.67 1.71
N PRO A 21 3.98 -21.75 0.95
CA PRO A 21 4.85 -22.17 -0.14
C PRO A 21 4.74 -21.27 -1.39
N ASN A 22 3.73 -20.41 -1.45
CA ASN A 22 3.37 -19.60 -2.62
C ASN A 22 4.20 -18.31 -2.65
N HIS A 23 5.49 -18.43 -2.94
CA HIS A 23 6.38 -17.29 -3.06
C HIS A 23 7.56 -17.60 -3.99
N ASP A 24 8.16 -16.56 -4.55
CA ASP A 24 9.36 -16.68 -5.39
C ASP A 24 10.50 -15.82 -4.82
N PRO A 25 11.73 -15.97 -5.32
CA PRO A 25 12.75 -14.93 -5.13
C PRO A 25 12.23 -13.56 -5.58
N ARG A 26 12.64 -12.50 -4.87
CA ARG A 26 12.31 -11.12 -5.24
C ARG A 26 13.34 -10.60 -6.23
N GLU A 27 13.06 -10.75 -7.52
CA GLU A 27 13.95 -10.30 -8.59
C GLU A 27 13.60 -8.89 -9.08
N GLY A 28 14.60 -8.15 -9.55
CA GLY A 28 14.39 -6.88 -10.26
C GLY A 28 14.15 -5.63 -9.40
N VAL A 29 14.22 -5.73 -8.07
CA VAL A 29 14.02 -4.58 -7.17
C VAL A 29 15.24 -4.40 -6.26
N ALA A 30 16.13 -3.50 -6.67
CA ALA A 30 17.32 -3.16 -5.90
C ALA A 30 16.94 -2.48 -4.58
N GLY A 31 17.37 -3.05 -3.44
CA GLY A 31 17.09 -2.51 -2.11
C GLY A 31 15.86 -3.11 -1.41
N GLY A 32 15.14 -4.05 -2.03
CA GLY A 32 13.98 -4.70 -1.45
C GLY A 32 12.65 -3.99 -1.76
N PRO A 33 11.53 -4.40 -1.12
CA PRO A 33 10.23 -3.80 -1.39
C PRO A 33 10.19 -2.32 -1.02
N ASP A 34 9.55 -1.50 -1.84
CA ASP A 34 9.37 -0.07 -1.60
C ASP A 34 7.89 0.34 -1.55
N MET A 35 7.02 -0.64 -1.31
CA MET A 35 5.58 -0.50 -1.41
C MET A 35 4.85 -1.44 -0.44
N VAL A 36 3.67 -1.02 0.02
CA VAL A 36 2.75 -1.86 0.79
C VAL A 36 1.38 -1.85 0.10
N VAL A 37 0.79 -3.02 -0.08
CA VAL A 37 -0.58 -3.16 -0.60
C VAL A 37 -1.47 -3.73 0.49
N ILE A 38 -2.55 -3.01 0.79
CA ILE A 38 -3.55 -3.39 1.79
C ILE A 38 -4.72 -4.07 1.09
N HIS A 39 -5.11 -5.23 1.63
CA HIS A 39 -6.19 -6.10 1.15
C HIS A 39 -7.20 -6.35 2.26
N TYR A 40 -8.35 -6.92 1.90
CA TYR A 40 -9.13 -7.74 2.82
C TYR A 40 -9.23 -9.16 2.28
N THR A 41 -9.53 -10.11 3.15
CA THR A 41 -9.59 -11.53 2.78
C THR A 41 -10.85 -11.92 2.00
N ASP A 42 -11.99 -11.25 2.24
CA ASP A 42 -13.33 -11.63 1.75
C ASP A 42 -13.77 -13.02 2.24
N MET A 43 -13.22 -13.43 3.39
CA MET A 43 -13.43 -14.75 3.98
C MET A 43 -14.18 -14.63 5.32
N LEU A 44 -14.74 -15.76 5.76
CA LEU A 44 -15.51 -15.85 7.00
C LEU A 44 -14.65 -15.92 8.26
N SER A 45 -13.35 -16.20 8.13
CA SER A 45 -12.43 -16.30 9.27
C SER A 45 -10.98 -16.11 8.85
N ALA A 46 -10.17 -15.58 9.77
CA ALA A 46 -8.72 -15.52 9.66
C ALA A 46 -8.08 -16.90 9.40
N ASP A 47 -8.51 -17.95 10.11
CA ASP A 47 -7.93 -19.29 9.94
C ASP A 47 -8.19 -19.86 8.55
N GLY A 48 -9.40 -19.66 8.01
CA GLY A 48 -9.72 -20.01 6.63
C GLY A 48 -8.87 -19.24 5.62
N ALA A 49 -8.63 -17.95 5.88
CA ALA A 49 -7.77 -17.11 5.04
C ALA A 49 -6.30 -17.57 5.09
N VAL A 50 -5.74 -17.84 6.27
CA VAL A 50 -4.39 -18.40 6.42
C VAL A 50 -4.28 -19.74 5.69
N ALA A 51 -5.25 -20.65 5.86
CA ALA A 51 -5.27 -21.92 5.15
C ALA A 51 -5.25 -21.73 3.62
N ARG A 52 -6.05 -20.80 3.10
CA ARG A 52 -6.11 -20.49 1.65
C ARG A 52 -4.82 -19.84 1.14
N LEU A 53 -4.17 -18.98 1.92
CA LEU A 53 -2.92 -18.30 1.57
C LEU A 53 -1.70 -19.23 1.67
N CYS A 54 -1.80 -20.32 2.43
CA CYS A 54 -0.78 -21.35 2.57
C CYS A 54 -1.02 -22.59 1.68
N ASP A 55 -2.17 -22.70 1.01
CA ASP A 55 -2.47 -23.82 0.12
C ASP A 55 -1.68 -23.69 -1.21
N PRO A 56 -0.81 -24.66 -1.56
CA PRO A 56 -0.02 -24.61 -2.79
C PRO A 56 -0.85 -24.64 -4.08
N VAL A 57 -2.06 -25.22 -4.05
CA VAL A 57 -2.96 -25.27 -5.22
C VAL A 57 -3.59 -23.91 -5.48
N ALA A 58 -3.77 -23.14 -4.42
CA ALA A 58 -4.43 -21.86 -4.39
C ALA A 58 -3.64 -20.74 -5.09
N ARG A 59 -2.31 -20.88 -5.18
CA ARG A 59 -1.37 -20.00 -5.89
C ARG A 59 -1.56 -18.50 -5.60
N VAL A 60 -1.84 -18.18 -4.33
CA VAL A 60 -1.88 -16.81 -3.78
C VAL A 60 -1.29 -16.84 -2.38
N SER A 61 -0.74 -15.71 -1.95
CA SER A 61 -0.19 -15.52 -0.61
C SER A 61 -0.08 -14.04 -0.30
N ALA A 62 0.08 -13.71 0.98
CA ALA A 62 0.46 -12.40 1.46
C ALA A 62 1.64 -12.53 2.43
N HIS A 63 2.31 -11.42 2.73
CA HIS A 63 3.39 -11.45 3.72
C HIS A 63 2.79 -11.53 5.11
N TYR A 64 1.73 -10.75 5.35
CA TYR A 64 1.06 -10.66 6.63
C TYR A 64 -0.45 -10.83 6.50
N LEU A 65 -1.07 -11.36 7.54
CA LEU A 65 -2.50 -11.28 7.79
C LEU A 65 -2.71 -10.74 9.22
N ILE A 66 -3.65 -9.81 9.38
CA ILE A 66 -4.07 -9.30 10.68
C ILE A 66 -5.50 -9.74 10.95
N THR A 67 -5.70 -10.49 12.03
CA THR A 67 -7.03 -10.98 12.43
C THR A 67 -7.92 -9.82 12.87
N ALA A 68 -9.24 -10.05 12.93
CA ALA A 68 -10.16 -9.06 13.49
C ALA A 68 -9.84 -8.73 14.98
N GLY A 69 -9.14 -9.63 15.68
CA GLY A 69 -8.66 -9.45 17.05
C GLY A 69 -7.35 -8.67 17.18
N GLY A 70 -6.66 -8.36 16.08
CA GLY A 70 -5.37 -7.67 16.09
C GLY A 70 -4.15 -8.59 16.10
N ASP A 71 -4.32 -9.91 16.16
CA ASP A 71 -3.20 -10.85 16.05
C ASP A 71 -2.56 -10.78 14.66
N VAL A 72 -1.23 -10.84 14.63
CA VAL A 72 -0.46 -10.73 13.39
C VAL A 72 0.14 -12.08 13.02
N VAL A 73 -0.15 -12.52 11.81
CA VAL A 73 0.41 -13.74 11.22
C VAL A 73 1.30 -13.36 10.05
N GLN A 74 2.52 -13.88 10.02
CA GLN A 74 3.41 -13.74 8.88
C GLN A 74 3.54 -15.07 8.14
N MET A 75 3.41 -15.03 6.80
CA MET A 75 3.41 -16.22 5.94
C MET A 75 4.54 -16.22 4.92
N VAL A 76 5.05 -15.05 4.53
CA VAL A 76 6.16 -14.91 3.58
C VAL A 76 7.16 -13.89 4.16
N GLU A 77 8.45 -14.19 4.06
CA GLU A 77 9.51 -13.25 4.43
C GLU A 77 9.47 -12.00 3.54
N GLU A 78 9.75 -10.82 4.10
CA GLU A 78 9.63 -9.54 3.38
C GLU A 78 10.60 -9.43 2.18
N ASP A 79 11.73 -10.13 2.24
CA ASP A 79 12.72 -10.22 1.14
C ASP A 79 12.30 -11.16 0.00
N ARG A 80 11.21 -11.92 0.18
CA ARG A 80 10.63 -12.79 -0.85
C ARG A 80 9.41 -12.16 -1.51
N ARG A 81 9.09 -12.62 -2.72
CA ARG A 81 7.93 -12.17 -3.48
C ARG A 81 6.72 -13.03 -3.16
N ALA A 82 5.81 -12.52 -2.32
CA ALA A 82 4.47 -13.11 -2.15
C ALA A 82 3.58 -12.85 -3.39
N TRP A 83 2.49 -13.59 -3.53
CA TRP A 83 1.59 -13.57 -4.69
C TRP A 83 0.22 -12.97 -4.33
N HIS A 84 0.16 -11.64 -4.11
CA HIS A 84 -1.04 -10.95 -3.64
C HIS A 84 -1.64 -9.95 -4.66
N ALA A 85 -0.81 -9.20 -5.38
CA ALA A 85 -1.23 -8.07 -6.23
C ALA A 85 -1.75 -8.49 -7.63
N GLY A 86 -1.31 -9.65 -8.12
CA GLY A 86 -1.61 -10.12 -9.47
C GLY A 86 -1.22 -9.09 -10.56
N ILE A 87 -2.01 -9.05 -11.65
CA ILE A 87 -1.79 -8.13 -12.79
C ILE A 87 -2.09 -6.68 -12.37
N SER A 88 -1.07 -5.96 -11.93
CA SER A 88 -1.24 -4.64 -11.32
C SER A 88 -0.19 -3.66 -11.82
N ALA A 89 -0.47 -2.35 -11.67
CA ALA A 89 0.48 -1.30 -11.98
C ALA A 89 0.33 -0.09 -11.04
N TRP A 90 1.45 0.55 -10.70
CA TRP A 90 1.48 1.77 -9.87
C TRP A 90 2.63 2.67 -10.32
N PHE A 91 2.37 3.96 -10.55
CA PHE A 91 3.31 4.91 -11.19
C PHE A 91 3.96 4.35 -12.47
N GLY A 92 3.16 3.67 -13.30
CA GLY A 92 3.61 3.05 -14.55
C GLY A 92 4.45 1.77 -14.40
N VAL A 93 4.87 1.42 -13.18
CA VAL A 93 5.60 0.18 -12.91
C VAL A 93 4.60 -0.97 -12.78
N ARG A 94 4.88 -2.08 -13.48
CA ARG A 94 4.08 -3.31 -13.47
C ARG A 94 4.70 -4.35 -12.53
N ASP A 95 3.98 -5.45 -12.29
CA ASP A 95 4.34 -6.54 -11.37
C ASP A 95 4.61 -6.05 -9.93
N ASN A 96 3.59 -5.44 -9.32
CA ASN A 96 3.76 -4.87 -7.98
C ASN A 96 4.12 -5.91 -6.91
N ASN A 97 3.79 -7.20 -7.10
CA ASN A 97 4.26 -8.27 -6.20
C ASN A 97 5.79 -8.20 -5.95
N ALA A 98 6.57 -7.93 -7.01
CA ALA A 98 8.03 -7.89 -6.92
C ALA A 98 8.57 -6.73 -6.07
N ARG A 99 7.80 -5.65 -5.88
CA ARG A 99 8.22 -4.47 -5.11
C ARG A 99 7.38 -4.20 -3.86
N SER A 100 6.35 -5.00 -3.59
CA SER A 100 5.45 -4.75 -2.45
C SER A 100 5.49 -5.82 -1.36
N ILE A 101 5.10 -5.38 -0.18
CA ILE A 101 4.65 -6.21 0.93
C ILE A 101 3.11 -6.18 0.94
N GLY A 102 2.48 -7.34 0.76
CA GLY A 102 1.04 -7.52 0.88
C GLY A 102 0.60 -7.80 2.31
N ILE A 103 -0.40 -7.05 2.79
CA ILE A 103 -1.04 -7.22 4.11
C ILE A 103 -2.52 -7.49 3.92
N GLU A 104 -2.99 -8.65 4.39
CA GLU A 104 -4.38 -9.06 4.41
C GLU A 104 -5.05 -8.69 5.73
N LEU A 105 -6.25 -8.11 5.67
CA LEU A 105 -7.07 -7.85 6.84
C LEU A 105 -8.23 -8.84 6.87
N ASP A 106 -8.37 -9.57 7.98
CA ASP A 106 -9.52 -10.44 8.20
C ASP A 106 -10.80 -9.60 8.22
N SER A 107 -11.52 -9.66 7.11
CA SER A 107 -12.76 -8.92 6.90
C SER A 107 -13.56 -9.62 5.81
N PRO A 108 -14.89 -9.78 5.99
CA PRO A 108 -15.77 -10.40 5.01
C PRO A 108 -16.07 -9.48 3.81
N GLY A 109 -15.29 -8.43 3.60
CA GLY A 109 -15.33 -7.59 2.40
C GLY A 109 -16.60 -6.74 2.30
N HIS A 110 -17.20 -6.70 1.11
CA HIS A 110 -18.35 -5.83 0.81
C HIS A 110 -19.71 -6.48 1.09
N ARG A 111 -19.78 -7.52 1.92
CA ARG A 111 -21.07 -8.09 2.31
C ARG A 111 -21.94 -7.03 3.00
N PRO A 112 -23.26 -7.02 2.78
CA PRO A 112 -24.15 -6.01 3.36
C PRO A 112 -24.11 -5.93 4.89
N ASP A 113 -23.80 -7.05 5.55
CA ASP A 113 -23.70 -7.22 7.01
C ASP A 113 -22.25 -7.23 7.51
N ALA A 114 -21.28 -6.91 6.66
CA ALA A 114 -19.87 -6.87 7.05
C ALA A 114 -19.64 -5.79 8.12
N PRO A 115 -19.04 -6.14 9.28
CA PRO A 115 -18.71 -5.16 10.30
C PRO A 115 -17.67 -4.17 9.78
N GLU A 116 -17.55 -3.03 10.45
CA GLU A 116 -16.40 -2.15 10.29
C GLU A 116 -15.11 -2.88 10.71
N PHE A 117 -13.97 -2.44 10.18
CA PHE A 117 -12.67 -2.93 10.60
C PHE A 117 -12.46 -2.62 12.09
N PRO A 118 -12.28 -3.62 12.97
CA PRO A 118 -12.13 -3.38 14.40
C PRO A 118 -10.96 -2.46 14.73
N GLY A 119 -11.11 -1.62 15.75
CA GLY A 119 -10.07 -0.67 16.16
C GLY A 119 -8.71 -1.33 16.42
N VAL A 120 -8.72 -2.47 17.11
CA VAL A 120 -7.52 -3.27 17.44
C VAL A 120 -6.81 -3.85 16.20
N GLN A 121 -7.57 -4.24 15.17
CA GLN A 121 -7.00 -4.70 13.89
C GLN A 121 -6.27 -3.57 13.19
N ILE A 122 -6.86 -2.36 13.21
CA ILE A 122 -6.24 -1.18 12.63
C ILE A 122 -5.04 -0.71 13.47
N ASP A 123 -5.08 -0.83 14.80
CA ASP A 123 -3.94 -0.49 15.66
C ASP A 123 -2.73 -1.37 15.34
N ALA A 124 -2.92 -2.69 15.23
CA ALA A 124 -1.88 -3.61 14.82
C ALA A 124 -1.34 -3.29 13.41
N LEU A 125 -2.21 -2.88 12.47
CA LEU A 125 -1.80 -2.43 11.15
C LEU A 125 -0.91 -1.19 11.19
N LEU A 126 -1.24 -0.20 12.04
CA LEU A 126 -0.44 1.02 12.17
C LEU A 126 0.97 0.71 12.66
N VAL A 127 1.10 -0.16 13.67
CA VAL A 127 2.40 -0.60 14.19
C VAL A 127 3.17 -1.36 13.11
N LEU A 128 2.54 -2.34 12.46
CA LEU A 128 3.17 -3.12 11.39
C LEU A 128 3.63 -2.23 10.23
N LEU A 129 2.84 -1.22 9.84
CA LEU A 129 3.23 -0.25 8.81
C LEU A 129 4.42 0.61 9.26
N GLY A 130 4.49 1.02 10.52
CA GLY A 130 5.63 1.75 11.07
C GLY A 130 6.92 0.93 10.98
N ASP A 131 6.83 -0.33 11.36
CA ASP A 131 7.90 -1.32 11.31
C ASP A 131 8.40 -1.57 9.88
N ILE A 132 7.48 -1.85 8.95
CA ILE A 132 7.81 -2.09 7.53
C ILE A 132 8.44 -0.84 6.90
N ARG A 133 7.84 0.33 7.11
CA ARG A 133 8.33 1.58 6.50
C ARG A 133 9.69 1.97 7.05
N SER A 134 9.95 1.72 8.33
CA SER A 134 11.24 2.00 8.94
C SER A 134 12.33 1.06 8.41
N ARG A 135 12.01 -0.23 8.21
CA ARG A 135 12.95 -1.23 7.65
C ARG A 135 13.28 -0.99 6.18
N TRP A 136 12.27 -0.70 5.37
CA TRP A 136 12.38 -0.68 3.90
C TRP A 136 12.31 0.70 3.28
N ALA A 137 12.22 1.76 4.09
CA ALA A 137 12.05 3.13 3.65
C ALA A 137 10.85 3.34 2.70
N VAL A 138 9.77 2.57 2.88
CA VAL A 138 8.56 2.68 2.05
C VAL A 138 7.92 4.08 2.21
N PRO A 139 7.83 4.88 1.12
CA PRO A 139 7.27 6.22 1.20
C PRO A 139 5.75 6.18 1.34
N PRO A 140 5.13 7.22 1.92
CA PRO A 140 3.68 7.22 2.21
C PRO A 140 2.77 7.16 0.97
N TRP A 141 3.26 7.58 -0.22
CA TRP A 141 2.51 7.44 -1.47
C TRP A 141 2.59 6.03 -2.09
N ASN A 142 3.39 5.12 -1.52
CA ASN A 142 3.46 3.72 -1.91
C ASN A 142 2.78 2.78 -0.90
N VAL A 143 2.02 3.31 0.06
CA VAL A 143 1.07 2.53 0.87
C VAL A 143 -0.31 2.71 0.24
N VAL A 144 -0.82 1.65 -0.39
CA VAL A 144 -1.96 1.72 -1.32
C VAL A 144 -2.99 0.62 -1.09
N ALA A 145 -4.19 0.85 -1.62
CA ALA A 145 -5.20 -0.19 -1.77
C ALA A 145 -4.81 -1.16 -2.89
N HIS A 146 -5.33 -2.38 -2.84
CA HIS A 146 -5.29 -3.26 -4.02
C HIS A 146 -6.10 -2.70 -5.19
N SER A 147 -7.23 -2.04 -4.89
CA SER A 147 -8.05 -1.33 -5.88
C SER A 147 -7.31 -0.19 -6.58
N ASP A 148 -6.35 0.47 -5.91
CA ASP A 148 -5.56 1.55 -6.53
C ASP A 148 -4.69 1.01 -7.69
N ILE A 149 -4.15 -0.19 -7.51
CA ILE A 149 -3.18 -0.79 -8.46
C ILE A 149 -3.80 -1.78 -9.44
N ALA A 150 -5.05 -2.19 -9.17
CA ALA A 150 -5.80 -3.15 -9.97
C ALA A 150 -7.29 -2.75 -10.10
N PRO A 151 -7.60 -1.50 -10.50
CA PRO A 151 -8.95 -0.94 -10.43
C PRO A 151 -10.00 -1.73 -11.21
N PHE A 152 -9.61 -2.38 -12.32
CA PHE A 152 -10.51 -3.18 -13.16
C PHE A 152 -10.88 -4.55 -12.56
N ARG A 153 -10.26 -4.97 -11.45
CA ARG A 153 -10.42 -6.32 -10.91
C ARG A 153 -10.66 -6.36 -9.40
N LYS A 154 -10.30 -5.30 -8.69
CA LYS A 154 -10.18 -5.30 -7.24
C LYS A 154 -10.83 -4.05 -6.65
N ILE A 155 -11.50 -4.24 -5.53
CA ILE A 155 -12.21 -3.20 -4.80
C ILE A 155 -11.75 -3.12 -3.33
N ASP A 156 -10.86 -4.02 -2.90
CA ASP A 156 -10.26 -4.05 -1.57
C ASP A 156 -9.23 -2.92 -1.35
N PRO A 157 -9.08 -2.43 -0.11
CA PRO A 157 -9.77 -2.83 1.12
C PRO A 157 -11.15 -2.19 1.32
N GLY A 158 -11.72 -1.52 0.31
CA GLY A 158 -13.06 -0.95 0.39
C GLY A 158 -13.11 0.50 0.86
N GLU A 159 -14.26 1.15 0.63
CA GLU A 159 -14.56 2.53 1.05
C GLU A 159 -14.76 2.65 2.57
N ARG A 160 -15.01 1.54 3.25
CA ARG A 160 -15.14 1.47 4.70
C ARG A 160 -13.80 1.32 5.41
N PHE A 161 -12.69 1.13 4.66
CA PHE A 161 -11.37 1.06 5.26
C PHE A 161 -10.93 2.44 5.79
N PRO A 162 -10.47 2.54 7.04
CA PRO A 162 -10.26 3.83 7.71
C PRO A 162 -8.93 4.49 7.33
N TRP A 163 -8.77 4.86 6.05
CA TRP A 163 -7.58 5.55 5.52
C TRP A 163 -7.18 6.80 6.34
N GLY A 164 -8.15 7.50 6.94
CA GLY A 164 -7.91 8.65 7.81
C GLY A 164 -7.04 8.33 9.04
N ARG A 165 -7.15 7.12 9.61
CA ARG A 165 -6.31 6.70 10.75
C ARG A 165 -4.85 6.52 10.33
N LEU A 166 -4.61 5.92 9.16
CA LEU A 166 -3.26 5.78 8.60
C LEU A 166 -2.66 7.14 8.24
N ALA A 167 -3.49 8.07 7.74
CA ALA A 167 -3.06 9.42 7.40
C ALA A 167 -2.65 10.21 8.66
N ALA A 168 -3.46 10.13 9.72
CA ALA A 168 -3.16 10.77 11.00
C ALA A 168 -1.84 10.26 11.63
N ALA A 169 -1.51 8.99 11.42
CA ALA A 169 -0.25 8.38 11.82
C ALA A 169 0.90 8.56 10.79
N GLY A 170 0.66 9.26 9.68
CA GLY A 170 1.67 9.55 8.66
C GLY A 170 2.09 8.37 7.80
N HIS A 171 1.31 7.28 7.75
CA HIS A 171 1.58 6.09 6.92
C HIS A 171 1.17 6.24 5.46
N VAL A 172 0.23 7.14 5.17
CA VAL A 172 -0.25 7.39 3.81
C VAL A 172 -0.25 8.88 3.52
N LEU A 173 -0.13 9.23 2.23
CA LEU A 173 -0.40 10.58 1.78
C LEU A 173 -1.92 10.79 1.71
N SER A 174 -2.41 11.82 2.40
CA SER A 174 -3.82 12.22 2.36
C SER A 174 -3.91 13.73 2.34
N VAL A 175 -4.79 14.24 1.50
CA VAL A 175 -5.02 15.68 1.32
C VAL A 175 -6.51 15.91 1.36
N ALA A 176 -6.95 16.84 2.20
CA ALA A 176 -8.34 17.26 2.19
C ALA A 176 -8.64 17.95 0.86
N PRO A 177 -9.66 17.53 0.11
CA PRO A 177 -10.00 18.17 -1.15
C PRO A 177 -10.44 19.62 -0.88
N PRO A 178 -9.96 20.60 -1.66
CA PRO A 178 -10.39 21.98 -1.48
C PRO A 178 -11.89 22.11 -1.81
N PRO A 179 -12.61 23.05 -1.18
CA PRO A 179 -13.99 23.32 -1.51
C PRO A 179 -14.08 23.80 -2.96
N VAL A 180 -15.04 23.26 -3.72
CA VAL A 180 -15.25 23.64 -5.12
C VAL A 180 -16.72 23.92 -5.39
N GLN A 181 -16.95 24.91 -6.25
CA GLN A 181 -18.25 25.09 -6.88
C GLN A 181 -18.39 24.10 -8.04
N PRO A 182 -19.61 23.64 -8.38
CA PRO A 182 -19.84 22.89 -9.60
C PRO A 182 -19.34 23.70 -10.80
N ALA A 183 -18.37 23.15 -11.53
CA ALA A 183 -17.87 23.75 -12.76
C ALA A 183 -18.65 23.15 -13.96
N PRO A 184 -19.14 23.98 -14.91
CA PRO A 184 -19.70 23.47 -16.14
C PRO A 184 -18.58 22.92 -17.05
N GLY A 185 -18.83 21.81 -17.74
CA GLY A 185 -17.92 21.22 -18.74
C GLY A 185 -17.47 19.80 -18.42
N ASP A 186 -16.83 19.16 -19.41
CA ASP A 186 -16.25 17.84 -19.25
C ASP A 186 -14.89 17.92 -18.51
N VAL A 187 -14.86 17.39 -17.29
CA VAL A 187 -13.65 17.37 -16.44
C VAL A 187 -12.80 16.12 -16.66
N LEU A 188 -13.31 15.12 -17.39
CA LEU A 188 -12.68 13.81 -17.49
C LEU A 188 -11.25 13.87 -18.05
N PRO A 189 -10.91 14.66 -19.09
CA PRO A 189 -9.53 14.76 -19.57
C PRO A 189 -8.56 15.23 -18.48
N ALA A 190 -8.96 16.23 -17.69
CA ALA A 190 -8.13 16.76 -16.60
C ALA A 190 -8.02 15.77 -15.43
N VAL A 191 -9.11 15.06 -15.11
CA VAL A 191 -9.11 14.00 -14.08
C VAL A 191 -8.15 12.88 -14.45
N ARG A 192 -8.13 12.43 -15.71
CA ARG A 192 -7.20 11.38 -16.18
C ARG A 192 -5.74 11.79 -15.96
N VAL A 193 -5.39 13.03 -16.31
CA VAL A 193 -4.03 13.56 -16.10
C VAL A 193 -3.70 13.61 -14.60
N ALA A 194 -4.57 14.19 -13.78
CA ALA A 194 -4.33 14.33 -12.35
C ALA A 194 -4.20 12.97 -11.64
N LEU A 195 -5.03 11.99 -11.98
CA LEU A 195 -4.95 10.65 -11.40
C LEU A 195 -3.70 9.89 -11.87
N ALA A 196 -3.25 10.09 -13.11
CA ALA A 196 -1.97 9.55 -13.57
C ALA A 196 -0.79 10.09 -12.75
N GLU A 197 -0.81 11.38 -12.40
CA GLU A 197 0.17 11.99 -11.50
C GLU A 197 0.06 11.49 -10.05
N CYS A 198 -1.11 10.99 -9.64
CA CYS A 198 -1.31 10.33 -8.35
C CYS A 198 -0.79 8.87 -8.33
N GLY A 199 -0.45 8.30 -9.49
CA GLY A 199 0.09 6.94 -9.62
C GLY A 199 -0.85 5.92 -10.27
N TYR A 200 -2.11 6.28 -10.51
CA TYR A 200 -3.07 5.41 -11.20
C TYR A 200 -2.68 5.26 -12.67
N VAL A 201 -2.79 4.06 -13.22
CA VAL A 201 -2.49 3.83 -14.64
C VAL A 201 -3.77 3.91 -15.46
N PHE A 202 -3.84 4.90 -16.34
CA PHE A 202 -4.87 5.03 -17.36
C PHE A 202 -4.34 4.55 -18.71
N ASP A 203 -5.10 3.67 -19.35
CA ASP A 203 -4.98 3.43 -20.78
C ASP A 203 -6.03 4.31 -21.50
N PRO A 204 -5.64 5.14 -22.50
CA PRO A 204 -6.56 6.01 -23.23
C PRO A 204 -7.79 5.28 -23.79
N ASP A 205 -7.64 4.00 -24.17
CA ASP A 205 -8.69 3.22 -24.82
C ASP A 205 -9.57 2.44 -23.83
N THR A 206 -9.33 2.61 -22.52
CA THR A 206 -10.10 1.92 -21.47
C THR A 206 -11.17 2.79 -20.84
N ASP A 207 -12.23 2.12 -20.38
CA ASP A 207 -13.27 2.69 -19.53
C ASP A 207 -12.62 3.34 -18.29
N PRO A 208 -12.80 4.66 -18.07
CA PRO A 208 -12.21 5.33 -16.92
C PRO A 208 -12.92 5.01 -15.60
N VAL A 209 -14.15 4.49 -15.63
CA VAL A 209 -15.00 4.34 -14.44
C VAL A 209 -14.30 3.52 -13.36
N PRO A 210 -13.68 2.35 -13.62
CA PRO A 210 -13.03 1.56 -12.57
C PRO A 210 -11.89 2.31 -11.87
N VAL A 211 -11.15 3.14 -12.59
CA VAL A 211 -10.03 3.92 -12.02
C VAL A 211 -10.56 5.09 -11.19
N ILE A 212 -11.62 5.75 -11.68
CA ILE A 212 -12.31 6.83 -10.93
C ILE A 212 -12.92 6.26 -9.65
N ASP A 213 -13.58 5.11 -9.72
CA ASP A 213 -14.20 4.45 -8.57
C ASP A 213 -13.17 4.00 -7.53
N ALA A 214 -12.02 3.47 -7.96
CA ALA A 214 -10.91 3.15 -7.05
C ALA A 214 -10.44 4.41 -6.30
N PHE A 215 -10.24 5.52 -7.03
CA PHE A 215 -9.88 6.80 -6.42
C PHE A 215 -10.96 7.31 -5.45
N HIS A 216 -12.23 7.26 -5.83
CA HIS A 216 -13.34 7.64 -4.95
C HIS A 216 -13.37 6.78 -3.69
N ARG A 217 -13.21 5.47 -3.81
CA ARG A 217 -13.22 4.54 -2.68
C ARG A 217 -12.25 4.95 -1.58
N ARG A 218 -11.09 5.48 -1.95
CA ARG A 218 -10.04 5.91 -1.02
C ARG A 218 -10.18 7.36 -0.57
N HIS A 219 -10.49 8.28 -1.50
CA HIS A 219 -10.34 9.71 -1.28
C HIS A 219 -11.66 10.49 -1.24
N LEU A 220 -12.73 9.95 -1.82
CA LEU A 220 -14.07 10.52 -1.83
C LEU A 220 -15.15 9.42 -1.65
N PRO A 221 -15.20 8.71 -0.50
CA PRO A 221 -16.08 7.55 -0.32
C PRO A 221 -17.56 7.81 -0.62
N ASP A 222 -18.03 9.04 -0.38
CA ASP A 222 -19.40 9.48 -0.66
C ASP A 222 -19.73 9.54 -2.16
N ARG A 223 -18.73 9.35 -3.03
CA ARG A 223 -18.86 9.44 -4.48
C ARG A 223 -18.68 8.13 -5.24
N VAL A 224 -18.43 7.01 -4.56
CA VAL A 224 -18.27 5.71 -5.23
C VAL A 224 -19.48 5.43 -6.14
N GLY A 225 -19.22 5.11 -7.41
CA GLY A 225 -20.24 4.88 -8.44
C GLY A 225 -20.75 6.16 -9.13
N ALA A 226 -20.33 7.35 -8.70
CA ALA A 226 -20.70 8.61 -9.34
C ALA A 226 -19.71 8.97 -10.47
N PRO A 227 -20.17 9.65 -11.54
CA PRO A 227 -19.25 10.16 -12.55
C PRO A 227 -18.26 11.18 -11.95
N ALA A 228 -17.11 11.31 -12.61
CA ALA A 228 -16.15 12.35 -12.30
C ALA A 228 -16.78 13.74 -12.45
N ASP A 229 -16.52 14.60 -11.47
CA ASP A 229 -17.01 15.98 -11.42
C ASP A 229 -15.92 16.93 -10.89
N ALA A 230 -16.30 18.19 -10.63
CA ALA A 230 -15.39 19.19 -10.06
C ALA A 230 -14.76 18.74 -8.72
N ARG A 231 -15.50 18.02 -7.85
CA ARG A 231 -14.95 17.50 -6.59
C ARG A 231 -13.89 16.42 -6.84
N THR A 232 -14.15 15.54 -7.80
CA THR A 232 -13.19 14.51 -8.23
C THR A 232 -11.91 15.14 -8.76
N LEU A 233 -12.03 16.13 -9.65
CA LEU A 233 -10.88 16.85 -10.20
C LEU A 233 -10.08 17.57 -9.12
N ALA A 234 -10.76 18.29 -8.23
CA ALA A 234 -10.12 19.04 -7.15
C ALA A 234 -9.33 18.13 -6.19
N ALA A 235 -9.91 16.99 -5.81
CA ALA A 235 -9.25 15.99 -4.98
C ALA A 235 -8.01 15.40 -5.69
N ALA A 236 -8.16 15.03 -6.97
CA ALA A 236 -7.07 14.45 -7.75
C ALA A 236 -5.91 15.44 -7.94
N LEU A 237 -6.20 16.71 -8.25
CA LEU A 237 -5.17 17.74 -8.40
C LEU A 237 -4.43 18.01 -7.08
N ALA A 238 -5.16 18.10 -5.97
CA ALA A 238 -4.58 18.32 -4.65
C ALA A 238 -3.67 17.15 -4.23
N LEU A 239 -4.10 15.91 -4.48
CA LEU A 239 -3.28 14.73 -4.23
C LEU A 239 -2.06 14.69 -5.16
N ALA A 240 -2.22 14.95 -6.45
CA ALA A 240 -1.13 14.99 -7.43
C ALA A 240 -0.05 16.00 -7.05
N GLU A 241 -0.45 17.19 -6.59
CA GLU A 241 0.48 18.19 -6.06
C GLU A 241 1.24 17.68 -4.84
N ALA A 242 0.53 17.08 -3.87
CA ALA A 242 1.17 16.52 -2.69
C ALA A 242 2.14 15.39 -3.03
N VAL A 243 1.80 14.51 -3.99
CA VAL A 243 2.69 13.45 -4.48
C VAL A 243 3.94 14.05 -5.10
N ARG A 244 3.81 15.02 -6.02
CA ARG A 244 4.95 15.71 -6.64
C ARG A 244 5.87 16.34 -5.59
N ASN A 245 5.28 17.05 -4.63
CA ASN A 245 6.04 17.74 -3.59
C ASN A 245 6.80 16.74 -2.71
N ALA A 246 6.16 15.64 -2.32
CA ALA A 246 6.74 14.61 -1.49
C ALA A 246 7.86 13.85 -2.22
N MET A 247 7.66 13.46 -3.48
CA MET A 247 8.69 12.84 -4.30
C MET A 247 9.89 13.77 -4.53
N ALA A 248 9.65 15.06 -4.76
CA ALA A 248 10.70 16.06 -4.91
C ALA A 248 11.50 16.23 -3.61
N ALA A 249 10.85 16.21 -2.45
CA ALA A 249 11.51 16.27 -1.14
C ALA A 249 12.44 15.08 -0.92
N THR A 250 11.95 13.85 -1.12
CA THR A 250 12.78 12.64 -0.98
C THR A 250 13.95 12.61 -1.96
N ARG A 251 13.78 13.12 -3.19
CA ARG A 251 14.90 13.24 -4.13
C ARG A 251 15.97 14.21 -3.62
N ARG A 252 15.59 15.35 -3.05
CA ARG A 252 16.54 16.31 -2.46
C ARG A 252 17.30 15.67 -1.29
N GLU A 253 16.58 15.02 -0.38
CA GLU A 253 17.20 14.32 0.76
C GLU A 253 18.19 13.24 0.33
N ALA A 254 17.90 12.50 -0.75
CA ALA A 254 18.81 11.51 -1.30
C ALA A 254 20.09 12.15 -1.87
N VAL A 255 19.95 13.25 -2.62
CA VAL A 255 21.09 14.02 -3.15
C VAL A 255 21.95 14.60 -2.03
N ASP A 256 21.34 15.15 -0.98
CA ASP A 256 22.06 15.73 0.15
C ASP A 256 22.83 14.66 0.93
N LYS A 257 22.27 13.45 1.10
CA LYS A 257 22.96 12.30 1.72
C LYS A 257 24.14 11.78 0.89
N LEU A 258 24.03 11.80 -0.44
CA LEU A 258 25.14 11.42 -1.33
C LEU A 258 26.27 12.46 -1.22
N ALA A 259 25.93 13.75 -1.27
CA ALA A 259 26.91 14.84 -1.17
C ALA A 259 27.62 14.88 0.20
N SER A 260 26.93 14.53 1.30
CA SER A 260 27.56 14.47 2.63
C SER A 260 28.46 13.26 2.82
N ASN A 261 28.16 12.12 2.19
CA ASN A 261 29.02 10.94 2.22
C ASN A 261 30.30 11.12 1.39
N ASP A 262 30.24 11.84 0.27
CA ASP A 262 31.41 12.18 -0.55
C ASP A 262 32.32 13.25 0.09
N ALA A 263 31.83 13.95 1.11
CA ALA A 263 32.60 14.94 1.88
C ALA A 263 33.35 14.36 3.10
N ALA A 264 33.24 13.05 3.35
CA ALA A 264 34.00 12.40 4.41
C ALA A 264 35.50 12.40 4.07
N PRO A 265 36.40 12.89 4.95
CA PRO A 265 37.83 12.94 4.65
C PRO A 265 38.39 11.53 4.45
N PRO A 266 39.37 11.35 3.54
CA PRO A 266 40.00 10.05 3.35
C PRO A 266 40.61 9.60 4.68
N VAL A 267 40.28 8.38 5.09
CA VAL A 267 40.85 7.73 6.28
C VAL A 267 42.37 7.84 6.18
N ALA A 268 42.97 8.58 7.13
CA ALA A 268 44.41 8.74 7.19
C ALA A 268 45.06 7.36 7.28
N ALA A 269 45.80 6.98 6.24
CA ALA A 269 46.64 5.80 6.25
C ALA A 269 47.62 5.92 7.44
N GLY A 270 47.44 5.05 8.43
CA GLY A 270 48.28 4.96 9.60
C GLY A 270 49.74 4.79 9.18
N LYS A 271 50.59 5.70 9.62
CA LYS A 271 52.05 5.54 9.53
C LYS A 271 52.45 4.41 10.48
N THR A 272 53.00 3.35 9.91
CA THR A 272 53.91 2.44 10.60
C THR A 272 55.20 3.20 10.94
N GLY A 273 55.58 3.20 12.22
CA GLY A 273 56.83 3.78 12.73
C GLY A 273 56.89 3.70 14.23
#